data_AF-A0A8T4EEN1-F1
#
_entry.id   AF-A0A8T4EEN1-F1
#
_cell.length_a   1.000
_cell.length_b   1.000
_cell.length_c   1.000
_cell.angle_alpha   90.00
_cell.angle_beta   90.00
_cell.angle_gamma   90.00
#
_symmetry.space_group_name_H-M   'P 1'
#
loop_
_entity.id
_entity.type
_entity.pdbx_description
1 polymer ?
#
loop_
_entity_poly.entity_id
_entity_poly.type
_entity_poly.pdbx_seq_one_letter_code
_entity_poly.pdbx_strand_id
1 'polypeptide(L)'
;MSMREREIDRIIRMYQMYLNGPLGKRVMENLEDGESFTLKAHNEVFHISKIDGKAVVRVIRGEVAEQTSSIMNHEEISNRFP
;
A
#
# COMPACT_ATOMS: atom_id res chain seq x y z
N MET A 1 19.85 -0.96 -5.42
CA MET A 1 18.73 -1.57 -4.68
C MET A 1 19.25 -2.32 -3.47
N SER A 2 18.72 -1.99 -2.29
CA SER A 2 19.02 -2.66 -1.03
C SER A 2 18.50 -4.11 -1.03
N MET A 3 18.93 -4.92 -0.05
CA MET A 3 18.37 -6.28 0.14
C MET A 3 16.86 -6.21 0.47
N ARG A 4 16.46 -5.22 1.26
CA ARG A 4 15.06 -5.04 1.68
C ARG A 4 14.15 -4.66 0.52
N GLU A 5 14.59 -3.76 -0.36
CA GLU A 5 13.85 -3.39 -1.58
C GLU A 5 13.63 -4.60 -2.49
N ARG A 6 14.66 -5.44 -2.66
CA ARG A 6 14.56 -6.67 -3.46
C ARG A 6 13.59 -7.69 -2.87
N GLU A 7 13.55 -7.79 -1.54
CA GLU A 7 12.61 -8.66 -0.85
C GLU A 7 11.17 -8.15 -1.00
N ILE A 8 10.94 -6.84 -0.84
CA ILE A 8 9.64 -6.21 -1.06
C ILE A 8 9.16 -6.45 -2.50
N ASP A 9 10.02 -6.23 -3.50
CA ASP A 9 9.68 -6.49 -4.90
C ASP A 9 9.31 -7.95 -5.15
N ARG A 10 10.00 -8.89 -4.50
CA ARG A 10 9.67 -10.31 -4.58
C ARG A 10 8.30 -10.60 -3.99
N ILE A 11 7.97 -10.01 -2.85
CA ILE A 11 6.67 -10.18 -2.17
C ILE A 11 5.54 -9.58 -3.03
N ILE A 12 5.73 -8.38 -3.59
CA ILE A 12 4.76 -7.74 -4.49
C ILE A 12 4.45 -8.67 -5.67
N ARG A 13 5.49 -9.16 -6.36
CA ARG A 13 5.34 -10.07 -7.50
C ARG A 13 4.62 -11.36 -7.11
N MET A 14 4.96 -11.90 -5.95
CA MET A 14 4.33 -13.12 -5.42
C MET A 14 2.83 -12.91 -5.20
N TYR A 15 2.42 -11.86 -4.48
CA TYR A 15 1.00 -11.57 -4.27
C TYR A 15 0.26 -11.27 -5.56
N GLN A 16 0.88 -10.50 -6.46
CA GLN A 16 0.29 -10.21 -7.76
C GLN A 16 0.07 -11.49 -8.58
N MET A 17 1.02 -12.43 -8.56
CA MET A 17 0.87 -13.72 -9.23
C MET A 17 -0.25 -14.57 -8.60
N TYR A 18 -0.32 -14.63 -7.26
CA TYR A 18 -1.37 -15.39 -6.57
C TYR A 18 -2.76 -14.83 -6.82
N LEU A 19 -2.92 -13.51 -6.68
CA LEU A 19 -4.22 -12.82 -6.82
C LEU A 19 -4.76 -12.89 -8.25
N ASN A 20 -3.88 -12.80 -9.25
CA ASN A 20 -4.24 -12.98 -10.65
C ASN A 20 -4.28 -14.46 -11.08
N GLY A 21 -3.99 -15.40 -10.17
CA GLY A 21 -4.02 -16.84 -10.41
C GLY A 21 -5.33 -17.50 -9.97
N PRO A 22 -5.49 -18.81 -10.21
CA PRO A 22 -6.71 -19.55 -9.87
C PRO A 22 -7.11 -19.48 -8.39
N LEU A 23 -6.11 -19.42 -7.50
CA LEU A 23 -6.32 -19.34 -6.05
C LEU A 23 -6.87 -17.98 -5.62
N GLY A 24 -6.38 -16.91 -6.24
CA GLY A 24 -6.78 -15.54 -5.94
C GLY A 24 -8.03 -15.07 -6.69
N LYS A 25 -8.43 -15.79 -7.74
CA LYS A 25 -9.58 -15.44 -8.58
C LYS A 25 -10.83 -15.13 -7.77
N ARG A 26 -11.18 -15.98 -6.79
CA ARG A 26 -12.36 -15.74 -5.93
C ARG A 26 -12.24 -14.45 -5.13
N VAL A 27 -11.05 -14.10 -4.65
CA VAL A 27 -10.84 -12.82 -3.94
C VAL A 27 -11.11 -11.66 -4.90
N MET A 28 -10.56 -11.73 -6.11
CA MET A 28 -10.74 -10.68 -7.12
C MET A 28 -12.15 -10.59 -7.71
N GLU A 29 -12.92 -11.67 -7.69
CA GLU A 29 -14.34 -11.68 -8.08
C GLU A 29 -15.23 -10.95 -7.08
N ASN A 30 -14.83 -10.90 -5.80
CA ASN A 30 -15.55 -10.15 -4.76
C ASN A 30 -15.20 -8.66 -4.72
N LEU A 31 -14.26 -8.22 -5.57
CA LEU A 31 -13.89 -6.82 -5.71
C LEU A 31 -14.46 -6.28 -7.01
N GLU A 32 -15.10 -5.13 -6.95
CA GLU A 32 -15.42 -4.35 -8.14
C GLU A 32 -14.13 -3.72 -8.72
N ASP A 33 -14.14 -3.40 -10.01
CA ASP A 33 -13.01 -2.68 -10.62
C ASP A 33 -12.90 -1.28 -9.99
N GLY A 34 -11.69 -0.91 -9.57
CA GLY A 34 -11.42 0.31 -8.81
C GLY A 34 -11.44 0.11 -7.28
N GLU A 35 -11.99 -1.00 -6.78
CA GLU A 35 -11.92 -1.29 -5.35
C GLU A 35 -10.52 -1.73 -4.92
N SER A 36 -10.25 -1.51 -3.63
CA SER A 36 -8.96 -1.81 -3.04
C SER A 36 -9.08 -2.22 -1.58
N PHE A 37 -8.07 -2.95 -1.13
CA PHE A 37 -7.88 -3.28 0.27
C PHE A 37 -6.40 -3.18 0.63
N THR A 38 -6.13 -3.04 1.92
CA THR A 38 -4.77 -2.98 2.43
C THR A 38 -4.44 -4.21 3.26
N LEU A 39 -3.28 -4.80 2.99
CA LEU A 39 -2.70 -5.85 3.81
C LEU A 39 -1.53 -5.26 4.60
N LYS A 40 -1.67 -5.21 5.92
CA LYS A 40 -0.60 -4.81 6.82
C LYS A 40 0.19 -6.06 7.22
N ALA A 41 1.50 -6.07 6.94
CA ALA A 41 2.39 -7.15 7.34
C ALA A 41 3.67 -6.54 7.92
N HIS A 42 3.95 -6.82 9.19
CA HIS A 42 5.06 -6.21 9.94
C HIS A 42 5.06 -4.68 9.81
N ASN A 43 6.06 -4.13 9.12
CA ASN A 43 6.29 -2.71 8.94
C ASN A 43 5.87 -2.22 7.54
N GLU A 44 5.35 -3.13 6.73
CA GLU A 44 4.87 -2.86 5.39
C GLU A 44 3.35 -2.81 5.33
N VAL A 45 2.85 -1.86 4.56
CA VAL A 45 1.45 -1.83 4.14
C VAL A 45 1.40 -2.00 2.64
N PHE A 46 0.85 -3.13 2.22
CA PHE A 46 0.57 -3.41 0.82
C PHE A 46 -0.83 -2.91 0.50
N HIS A 47 -0.93 -2.10 -0.55
CA HIS A 47 -2.19 -1.70 -1.14
C HIS A 47 -2.45 -2.57 -2.36
N ILE A 48 -3.57 -3.28 -2.35
CA ILE A 48 -4.02 -4.16 -3.41
C ILE A 48 -5.26 -3.53 -4.02
N SER A 49 -5.26 -3.36 -5.34
CA SER A 49 -6.38 -2.79 -6.10
C SER A 49 -6.73 -3.68 -7.28
N LYS A 50 -7.99 -3.66 -7.69
CA LYS A 50 -8.43 -4.27 -8.94
C LYS A 50 -8.49 -3.19 -10.02
N ILE A 51 -7.73 -3.37 -11.10
CA ILE A 51 -7.69 -2.44 -12.24
C ILE A 51 -7.84 -3.29 -13.50
N ASP A 52 -8.87 -3.01 -14.29
CA ASP A 52 -9.20 -3.74 -15.52
C ASP A 52 -9.26 -5.26 -15.31
N GLY A 53 -9.94 -5.70 -14.24
CA GLY A 53 -10.06 -7.11 -13.88
C GLY A 53 -8.79 -7.75 -13.29
N LYS A 54 -7.70 -6.99 -13.09
CA LYS A 54 -6.42 -7.52 -12.61
C LYS A 54 -6.04 -6.95 -11.25
N ALA A 55 -5.44 -7.79 -10.41
CA ALA A 55 -4.84 -7.35 -9.17
C ALA A 55 -3.53 -6.58 -9.43
N VAL A 56 -3.44 -5.39 -8.87
CA VAL A 56 -2.23 -4.56 -8.82
C VAL A 56 -1.85 -4.36 -7.35
N VAL A 57 -0.60 -4.68 -7.02
CA VAL A 57 -0.07 -4.62 -5.65
C VAL A 57 1.01 -3.55 -5.58
N ARG A 58 0.94 -2.67 -4.57
CA ARG A 58 1.92 -1.60 -4.32
C ARG A 58 2.21 -1.51 -2.82
N VAL A 59 3.35 -0.97 -2.42
CA VAL A 59 3.64 -0.65 -1.01
C VAL A 59 3.36 0.83 -0.78
N ILE A 60 2.56 1.14 0.25
CA ILE A 60 2.18 2.52 0.61
C ILE A 60 2.89 3.03 1.87
N ARG A 61 3.38 2.13 2.72
CA ARG A 61 4.36 2.42 3.78
C ARG A 61 5.28 1.23 3.89
N GLY A 62 6.56 1.43 3.61
CA GLY A 62 7.64 0.61 4.16
C GLY A 62 8.39 1.47 5.17
N GLU A 63 9.24 0.89 6.00
CA GLU A 63 10.05 1.54 7.05
C GLU A 63 10.96 2.71 6.59
N VAL A 64 10.83 3.20 5.36
CA VAL A 64 11.45 4.45 4.86
C VAL A 64 10.48 5.65 4.96
N ALA A 65 9.35 5.52 5.66
CA ALA A 65 8.37 6.59 5.83
C ALA A 65 8.15 7.04 7.29
N GLU A 66 9.18 6.93 8.13
CA GLU A 66 9.19 7.55 9.47
C GLU A 66 10.09 8.79 9.56
N GLN A 67 10.07 9.70 8.57
CA GLN A 67 10.58 11.06 8.74
C GLN A 67 9.84 12.05 7.83
N THR A 68 8.55 12.29 8.03
CA THR A 68 7.92 13.51 7.45
C THR A 68 6.61 13.97 8.10
N SER A 69 6.11 13.29 9.14
CA SER A 69 4.82 13.67 9.74
C SER A 69 4.92 14.73 10.85
N SER A 70 6.11 15.27 11.14
CA SER A 70 6.30 16.24 12.24
C SER A 70 6.37 17.71 11.79
N ILE A 71 6.13 18.03 10.51
CA ILE A 71 6.19 19.42 10.00
C ILE A 71 4.83 19.87 9.46
N MET A 72 3.73 19.64 10.17
CA MET A 72 2.49 20.38 9.97
C MET A 72 1.68 20.28 11.25
N ASN A 73 1.93 21.19 12.21
CA ASN A 73 1.00 21.58 13.30
C ASN A 73 1.63 22.62 14.25
N HIS A 74 2.25 23.70 13.74
CA HIS A 74 2.65 24.80 14.62
C HIS A 74 2.47 26.23 14.07
N GLU A 75 1.76 26.42 12.96
CA GLU A 75 1.50 27.77 12.39
C GLU A 75 0.02 28.18 12.33
N GLU A 76 -0.87 27.60 13.15
CA GLU A 76 -2.29 28.05 13.22
C GLU A 76 -2.77 28.50 14.61
N ILE A 77 -1.86 28.92 15.50
CA ILE A 77 -2.24 29.57 16.77
C ILE A 77 -1.44 30.87 16.96
N SER A 78 -1.59 31.81 16.03
CA SER A 78 -1.17 33.20 16.26
C SER A 78 -2.17 34.25 15.73
N ASN A 79 -3.19 33.86 14.96
CA ASN A 79 -4.18 34.79 14.41
C ASN A 79 -5.52 34.82 15.16
N ARG A 80 -5.52 34.57 16.48
CA ARG A 80 -6.76 34.60 17.27
C ARG A 80 -6.84 35.57 18.43
N PHE A 81 -5.86 36.45 18.62
CA PHE A 81 -5.97 37.54 19.58
C PHE A 81 -5.30 38.81 19.05
N PRO A 82 -6.05 39.87 18.69
CA PRO A 82 -5.55 41.24 18.75
C PRO A 82 -5.38 41.72 20.19
#